data_AF-A0A7S4IS78-F1
#
_entry.id   AF-A0A7S4IS78-F1
#
_cell.length_a   1.000
_cell.length_b   1.000
_cell.length_c   1.000
_cell.angle_alpha   90.00
_cell.angle_beta   90.00
_cell.angle_gamma   90.00
#
_symmetry.space_group_name_H-M   'P 1'
#
loop_
_entity.id
_entity.type
_entity.pdbx_description
1 polymer ?
#
loop_
_entity_poly.entity_id
_entity_poly.type
_entity_poly.pdbx_seq_one_letter_code
_entity_poly.pdbx_strand_id
1 'polypeptide(L)'
;MVLPNGDTLPWSIDRHPTNPVHSHGTILLGIVAALPGNDIGVRGVLDLSSENPEGGGGDGNIDGGRRFRFMHTRALKDDRTASQSQMIDAVNQCVEYGNADVIIVAMGCVDCPSDAVRDFFQRAYDDAGVLVVGAAGNQGYEGEGDDGQRYMYPASYPGVISVAAVDEEGRRTDGSNANDAVELAAHGDDVLSTFVSPQGELGYARMKGTSAATAYVGAAAALLWSYHPTCTNVQ
;
A
#
# COMPACT_ATOMS: atom_id res chain seq x y z
N MET A 1 -2.97 -5.29 10.60
CA MET A 1 -3.38 -4.41 11.71
C MET A 1 -3.08 -5.10 13.02
N VAL A 2 -2.10 -4.59 13.76
CA VAL A 2 -1.87 -4.94 15.17
C VAL A 2 -2.74 -3.96 15.97
N LEU A 3 -3.69 -4.50 16.71
CA LEU A 3 -4.56 -3.76 17.61
C LEU A 3 -3.73 -3.17 18.77
N PRO A 4 -4.24 -2.13 19.46
CA PRO A 4 -3.52 -1.47 20.56
C PRO A 4 -3.16 -2.42 21.72
N ASN A 5 -3.80 -3.59 21.80
CA ASN A 5 -3.53 -4.65 22.76
C ASN A 5 -2.52 -5.71 22.27
N GLY A 6 -1.92 -5.53 21.09
CA GLY A 6 -0.97 -6.48 20.49
C GLY A 6 -1.62 -7.60 19.67
N ASP A 7 -2.96 -7.66 19.61
CA ASP A 7 -3.67 -8.68 18.83
C ASP A 7 -3.68 -8.36 17.34
N THR A 8 -3.84 -9.38 16.51
CA THR A 8 -3.70 -9.27 15.06
C THR A 8 -5.00 -9.75 14.44
N LEU A 9 -5.61 -8.98 13.54
CA LEU A 9 -6.89 -9.40 12.94
C LEU A 9 -6.76 -10.81 12.33
N PRO A 10 -7.79 -11.68 12.36
CA PRO A 10 -7.70 -13.07 11.90
C PRO A 10 -7.23 -13.25 10.44
N TRP A 11 -7.31 -12.20 9.63
CA TRP A 11 -6.87 -12.12 8.22
C TRP A 11 -5.57 -11.32 8.05
N SER A 12 -5.09 -10.71 9.13
CA SER A 12 -3.85 -9.97 9.24
C SER A 12 -2.90 -10.79 10.10
N ILE A 13 -2.13 -11.66 9.47
CA ILE A 13 -0.68 -11.67 9.66
C ILE A 13 -0.07 -12.77 8.83
N ASP A 14 1.07 -12.40 8.26
CA ASP A 14 2.17 -13.24 7.89
C ASP A 14 2.45 -14.32 8.97
N ARG A 15 1.83 -15.50 8.83
CA ARG A 15 1.79 -16.55 9.87
C ARG A 15 3.14 -17.23 10.18
N HIS A 16 4.28 -16.62 9.84
CA HIS A 16 5.60 -17.19 10.12
C HIS A 16 6.42 -16.32 11.10
N PRO A 17 6.49 -16.70 12.39
CA PRO A 17 7.19 -15.94 13.44
C PRO A 17 8.73 -16.02 13.38
N THR A 18 9.32 -16.44 12.26
CA THR A 18 10.77 -16.76 12.21
C THR A 18 11.53 -16.17 11.03
N ASN A 19 10.95 -15.25 10.23
CA ASN A 19 11.63 -14.75 9.04
C ASN A 19 11.80 -13.20 8.98
N PRO A 20 13.04 -12.68 8.86
CA PRO A 20 13.40 -11.24 8.90
C PRO A 20 12.89 -10.33 7.76
N VAL A 21 11.97 -10.77 6.89
CA VAL A 21 11.50 -10.00 5.71
C VAL A 21 10.17 -9.25 5.92
N HIS A 22 9.62 -9.28 7.14
CA HIS A 22 8.17 -9.25 7.40
C HIS A 22 7.52 -7.90 7.74
N SER A 23 8.21 -6.76 7.54
CA SER A 23 7.70 -5.46 8.01
C SER A 23 7.25 -4.46 6.95
N HIS A 24 7.57 -4.68 5.68
CA HIS A 24 7.23 -3.72 4.63
C HIS A 24 5.71 -3.47 4.55
N GLY A 25 4.90 -4.52 4.48
CA GLY A 25 3.44 -4.40 4.51
C GLY A 25 2.88 -3.78 5.80
N THR A 26 3.49 -4.09 6.95
CA THR A 26 3.12 -3.49 8.24
C THR A 26 3.35 -1.98 8.26
N ILE A 27 4.49 -1.54 7.72
CA ILE A 27 4.82 -0.12 7.58
C ILE A 27 3.79 0.60 6.71
N LEU A 28 3.39 0.01 5.57
CA LEU A 28 2.38 0.61 4.70
C LEU A 28 1.03 0.71 5.39
N LEU A 29 0.61 -0.34 6.10
CA LEU A 29 -0.63 -0.30 6.88
C LEU A 29 -0.59 0.74 8.00
N GLY A 30 0.58 0.99 8.59
CA GLY A 30 0.74 2.07 9.57
C GLY A 30 0.51 3.46 8.96
N ILE A 31 1.02 3.70 7.75
CA ILE A 31 0.76 4.95 7.01
C ILE A 31 -0.73 5.09 6.72
N VAL A 32 -1.38 4.00 6.28
CA VAL A 32 -2.80 4.02 5.90
C VAL A 32 -3.70 4.21 7.12
N ALA A 33 -3.49 3.47 8.21
CA ALA A 33 -4.50 3.31 9.26
C ALA A 33 -3.94 3.01 10.66
N ALA A 34 -2.73 3.44 11.01
CA ALA A 34 -2.26 3.35 12.40
C ALA A 34 -3.23 4.05 13.36
N LEU A 35 -3.61 3.35 14.43
CA LEU A 35 -4.50 3.89 15.46
C LEU A 35 -3.77 4.94 16.32
N PRO A 36 -4.38 6.11 16.57
CA PRO A 36 -3.79 7.13 17.45
C PRO A 36 -3.96 6.78 18.94
N GLY A 37 -3.43 7.62 19.82
CA GLY A 37 -3.83 7.66 21.24
C GLY A 37 -2.90 6.96 22.24
N ASN A 38 -1.67 6.66 21.85
CA ASN A 38 -0.65 6.09 22.76
C ASN A 38 0.47 7.07 23.12
N ASP A 39 0.34 8.36 22.74
CA ASP A 39 1.32 9.46 22.94
C ASP A 39 2.75 9.19 22.45
N ILE A 40 2.97 8.07 21.77
CA ILE A 40 4.27 7.58 21.31
C ILE A 40 4.02 6.87 19.97
N GLY A 41 4.17 7.56 18.85
CA GLY A 41 4.04 6.89 17.54
C GLY A 41 3.52 7.74 16.40
N VAL A 42 2.75 7.09 15.53
CA VAL A 42 2.19 7.65 14.29
C VAL A 42 0.67 7.50 14.26
N ARG A 43 0.02 8.35 13.47
CA ARG A 43 -1.41 8.26 13.15
C ARG A 43 -1.55 8.02 11.66
N GLY A 44 -2.34 7.03 11.28
CA GLY A 44 -2.63 6.76 9.87
C GLY A 44 -3.48 7.86 9.25
N VAL A 45 -3.46 7.92 7.92
CA VAL A 45 -4.31 8.85 7.15
C VAL A 45 -5.81 8.60 7.43
N LEU A 46 -6.21 7.34 7.51
CA LEU A 46 -7.57 6.92 7.82
C LEU A 46 -7.72 6.77 9.33
N ASP A 47 -8.50 7.67 9.93
CA ASP A 47 -8.78 7.64 11.37
C ASP A 47 -9.90 6.65 11.71
N LEU A 48 -9.50 5.49 12.23
CA LEU A 48 -10.41 4.44 12.69
C LEU A 48 -10.88 4.66 14.15
N SER A 49 -10.36 5.66 14.87
CA SER A 49 -10.74 5.90 16.28
C SER A 49 -12.14 6.51 16.46
N SER A 50 -12.73 7.03 15.38
CA SER A 50 -14.11 7.54 15.38
C SER A 50 -15.18 6.43 15.33
N GLU A 51 -14.78 5.16 15.29
CA GLU A 51 -15.68 4.01 15.28
C GLU A 51 -15.93 3.51 16.71
N ASN A 52 -16.97 4.08 17.32
CA ASN A 52 -17.62 3.71 18.59
C ASN A 52 -16.84 4.06 19.90
N PRO A 53 -17.25 5.10 20.65
CA PRO A 53 -16.58 5.55 21.87
C PRO A 53 -16.89 4.68 23.12
N GLU A 54 -17.72 3.65 23.00
CA GLU A 54 -17.97 2.70 24.09
C GLU A 54 -17.10 1.45 23.89
N GLY A 55 -16.13 1.29 24.80
CA GLY A 55 -15.05 0.33 24.71
C GLY A 55 -15.50 -1.09 24.35
N GLY A 56 -14.89 -1.64 23.31
CA GLY A 56 -14.92 -3.05 22.97
C GLY A 56 -13.63 -3.42 22.27
N GLY A 57 -12.78 -4.17 22.96
CA GLY A 57 -11.68 -4.90 22.34
C GLY A 57 -12.22 -5.85 21.26
N GLY A 58 -11.32 -6.27 20.37
CA GLY A 58 -11.67 -6.95 19.13
C GLY A 58 -12.65 -8.10 19.29
N ASP A 59 -13.76 -7.99 18.56
CA ASP A 59 -14.44 -9.13 17.98
C ASP A 59 -14.64 -8.87 16.48
N GLY A 60 -14.38 -9.90 15.68
CA GLY A 60 -14.40 -9.85 14.22
C GLY A 60 -15.80 -9.79 13.63
N ASN A 61 -16.69 -8.94 14.16
CA ASN A 61 -18.03 -8.76 13.64
C ASN A 61 -18.05 -7.61 12.62
N ILE A 62 -18.35 -7.94 11.37
CA ILE A 62 -18.04 -7.14 10.16
C ILE A 62 -19.23 -6.32 9.66
N ASP A 63 -20.29 -6.18 10.46
CA ASP A 63 -21.48 -5.44 10.04
C ASP A 63 -22.05 -4.64 11.21
N GLY A 64 -21.81 -3.32 11.20
CA GLY A 64 -22.18 -2.46 12.34
C GLY A 64 -21.64 -1.04 12.36
N GLY A 65 -21.29 -0.44 11.20
CA GLY A 65 -20.98 0.99 11.12
C GLY A 65 -19.52 1.39 10.92
N ARG A 66 -18.67 0.50 10.40
CA ARG A 66 -17.31 0.87 9.97
C ARG A 66 -17.31 1.60 8.62
N ARG A 67 -16.62 2.74 8.52
CA ARG A 67 -16.43 3.49 7.27
C ARG A 67 -15.38 2.85 6.35
N PHE A 68 -14.44 2.08 6.89
CA PHE A 68 -13.38 1.43 6.11
C PHE A 68 -13.20 -0.04 6.48
N ARG A 69 -12.93 -0.88 5.48
CA ARG A 69 -12.59 -2.30 5.63
C ARG A 69 -11.27 -2.57 4.92
N PHE A 70 -10.36 -3.25 5.60
CA PHE A 70 -9.04 -3.55 5.08
C PHE A 70 -8.88 -5.04 4.80
N MET A 71 -8.31 -5.35 3.64
CA MET A 71 -7.80 -6.66 3.30
C MET A 71 -6.31 -6.53 3.02
N HIS A 72 -5.51 -7.47 3.52
CA HIS A 72 -4.08 -7.51 3.28
C HIS A 72 -3.73 -8.85 2.64
N THR A 73 -3.06 -8.80 1.50
CA THR A 73 -2.59 -9.97 0.77
C THR A 73 -1.08 -9.91 0.60
N ARG A 74 -0.46 -11.09 0.54
CA ARG A 74 1.00 -11.23 0.42
C ARG A 74 1.33 -11.92 -0.91
N ALA A 75 2.01 -11.22 -1.79
CA ALA A 75 2.56 -11.78 -3.03
C ALA A 75 4.05 -12.14 -2.92
N LEU A 76 4.81 -11.38 -2.13
CA LEU A 76 6.25 -11.57 -1.95
C LEU A 76 6.54 -12.79 -1.07
N LYS A 77 7.48 -13.62 -1.52
CA LYS A 77 8.08 -14.69 -0.73
C LYS A 77 9.04 -14.13 0.31
N ASP A 78 9.50 -15.02 1.16
CA ASP A 78 10.47 -14.76 2.24
C ASP A 78 11.83 -14.25 1.73
N ASP A 79 12.18 -14.52 0.47
CA ASP A 79 13.40 -14.02 -0.17
C ASP A 79 13.22 -12.65 -0.87
N ARG A 80 12.07 -11.98 -0.63
CA ARG A 80 11.68 -10.70 -1.27
C ARG A 80 11.42 -10.80 -2.77
N THR A 81 11.23 -12.00 -3.31
CA THR A 81 10.87 -12.19 -4.71
C THR A 81 9.39 -12.50 -4.85
N ALA A 82 8.82 -12.16 -6.01
CA ALA A 82 7.51 -12.62 -6.44
C ALA A 82 7.51 -12.80 -7.96
N SER A 83 6.75 -13.76 -8.46
CA SER A 83 6.37 -13.78 -9.87
C SER A 83 5.23 -12.79 -10.14
N GLN A 84 5.08 -12.40 -11.40
CA GLN A 84 3.91 -11.65 -11.85
C GLN A 84 2.60 -12.40 -11.59
N SER A 85 2.59 -13.73 -11.64
CA SER A 85 1.40 -14.52 -11.29
C SER A 85 1.04 -14.40 -9.80
N GLN A 86 2.01 -14.40 -8.89
CA GLN A 86 1.76 -14.19 -7.47
C GLN A 86 1.18 -12.79 -7.18
N MET A 87 1.62 -11.79 -7.95
CA MET A 87 1.04 -10.44 -7.88
C MET A 87 -0.42 -10.44 -8.36
N ILE A 88 -0.71 -11.06 -9.51
CA ILE A 88 -2.08 -11.22 -10.02
C ILE A 88 -2.95 -11.91 -8.97
N ASP A 89 -2.49 -13.03 -8.40
CA ASP A 89 -3.26 -13.78 -7.40
C ASP A 89 -3.56 -12.94 -6.15
N ALA A 90 -2.61 -12.12 -5.69
CA ALA A 90 -2.78 -11.25 -4.53
C ALA A 90 -3.76 -10.10 -4.79
N VAL A 91 -3.70 -9.49 -5.98
CA VAL A 91 -4.65 -8.43 -6.38
C VAL A 91 -6.04 -9.03 -6.63
N ASN A 92 -6.12 -10.18 -7.29
CA ASN A 92 -7.38 -10.87 -7.54
C ASN A 92 -8.10 -11.25 -6.25
N GLN A 93 -7.37 -11.64 -5.20
CA GLN A 93 -7.95 -11.86 -3.88
C GLN A 93 -8.60 -10.60 -3.31
N CYS A 94 -7.98 -9.43 -3.46
CA CYS A 94 -8.57 -8.16 -3.02
C CYS A 94 -9.83 -7.79 -3.82
N VAL A 95 -9.84 -8.06 -5.13
CA VAL A 95 -11.00 -7.83 -5.99
C VAL A 95 -12.15 -8.78 -5.63
N GLU A 96 -11.91 -10.09 -5.71
CA GLU A 96 -12.96 -11.13 -5.60
C GLU A 96 -13.46 -11.34 -4.17
N TYR A 97 -12.55 -11.41 -3.19
CA TYR A 97 -12.94 -11.71 -1.80
C TYR A 97 -13.04 -10.44 -0.95
N GLY A 98 -12.23 -9.44 -1.26
CA GLY A 98 -12.24 -8.17 -0.55
C GLY A 98 -13.34 -7.22 -0.99
N ASN A 99 -13.82 -7.36 -2.24
CA ASN A 99 -14.65 -6.35 -2.90
C ASN A 99 -14.04 -4.95 -2.71
N ALA A 100 -12.74 -4.84 -2.98
CA ALA A 100 -11.96 -3.65 -2.69
C ALA A 100 -12.25 -2.53 -3.71
N ASP A 101 -12.54 -1.34 -3.23
CA ASP A 101 -12.66 -0.14 -4.09
C ASP A 101 -11.28 0.42 -4.46
N VAL A 102 -10.31 0.35 -3.53
CA VAL A 102 -8.93 0.82 -3.71
C VAL A 102 -7.94 -0.28 -3.34
N ILE A 103 -6.94 -0.51 -4.20
CA ILE A 103 -5.86 -1.47 -3.97
C ILE A 103 -4.50 -0.76 -4.06
N ILE A 104 -3.70 -0.86 -2.99
CA ILE A 104 -2.31 -0.38 -2.96
C ILE A 104 -1.38 -1.53 -3.39
N VAL A 105 -0.65 -1.33 -4.49
CA VAL A 105 0.34 -2.28 -5.00
C VAL A 105 1.74 -1.67 -4.87
N ALA A 106 2.36 -1.89 -3.72
CA ALA A 106 3.68 -1.36 -3.40
C ALA A 106 4.84 -2.31 -3.78
N MET A 107 4.70 -2.98 -4.92
CA MET A 107 5.66 -3.92 -5.48
C MET A 107 5.58 -3.93 -6.99
N GLY A 108 6.60 -4.45 -7.66
CA GLY A 108 6.60 -4.55 -9.11
C GLY A 108 7.86 -5.21 -9.64
N CYS A 109 8.00 -5.17 -10.96
CA CYS A 109 9.26 -5.44 -11.63
C CYS A 109 9.62 -4.28 -12.57
N VAL A 110 10.93 -4.10 -12.78
CA VAL A 110 11.50 -3.02 -13.58
C VAL A 110 11.58 -3.47 -15.03
N ASP A 111 11.08 -2.65 -15.95
CA ASP A 111 11.15 -2.83 -17.41
C ASP A 111 10.73 -4.23 -17.88
N CYS A 112 9.66 -4.74 -17.28
CA CYS A 112 9.16 -6.11 -17.44
C CYS A 112 7.69 -6.16 -17.95
N PRO A 113 7.31 -5.42 -19.00
CA PRO A 113 5.93 -5.40 -19.46
C PRO A 113 5.46 -6.80 -19.87
N SER A 114 4.21 -7.09 -19.52
CA SER A 114 3.50 -8.31 -19.86
C SER A 114 2.07 -7.98 -20.26
N ASP A 115 1.64 -8.43 -21.44
CA ASP A 115 0.27 -8.22 -21.93
C ASP A 115 -0.75 -8.89 -21.00
N ALA A 116 -0.44 -10.10 -20.49
CA ALA A 116 -1.33 -10.81 -19.58
C ALA A 116 -1.54 -10.06 -18.25
N VAL A 117 -0.48 -9.44 -17.71
CA VAL A 117 -0.58 -8.62 -16.50
C VAL A 117 -1.30 -7.32 -16.80
N ARG A 118 -1.00 -6.65 -17.92
CA ARG A 118 -1.70 -5.43 -18.36
C ARG A 118 -3.20 -5.68 -18.46
N ASP A 119 -3.60 -6.72 -19.18
CA ASP A 119 -5.01 -7.04 -19.41
C ASP A 119 -5.73 -7.41 -18.11
N PHE A 120 -5.02 -7.99 -17.13
CA PHE A 120 -5.58 -8.22 -15.80
C PHE A 120 -5.87 -6.91 -15.05
N PHE A 121 -4.90 -5.99 -15.00
CA PHE A 121 -5.12 -4.68 -14.34
C PHE A 121 -6.16 -3.84 -15.08
N GLN A 122 -6.20 -3.92 -16.41
CA GLN A 122 -7.24 -3.25 -17.21
C GLN A 122 -8.64 -3.77 -16.87
N ARG A 123 -8.83 -5.10 -16.72
CA ARG A 123 -10.12 -5.65 -16.28
C ARG A 123 -10.48 -5.28 -14.84
N ALA A 124 -9.50 -5.25 -13.94
CA ALA A 124 -9.74 -4.79 -12.57
C ALA A 124 -10.25 -3.34 -12.55
N TYR A 125 -9.73 -2.50 -13.46
CA TYR A 125 -10.18 -1.13 -13.64
C TYR A 125 -11.55 -1.04 -14.35
N ASP A 126 -11.70 -1.61 -15.55
CA ASP A 126 -12.90 -1.44 -16.38
C ASP A 126 -14.12 -2.22 -15.86
N ASP A 127 -13.93 -3.49 -15.47
CA ASP A 127 -15.03 -4.40 -15.18
C ASP A 127 -15.38 -4.41 -13.69
N ALA A 128 -14.36 -4.37 -12.82
CA ALA A 128 -14.56 -4.40 -11.37
C ALA A 128 -14.61 -2.99 -10.74
N GLY A 129 -14.29 -1.93 -11.50
CA GLY A 129 -14.35 -0.55 -11.03
C GLY A 129 -13.35 -0.23 -9.92
N VAL A 130 -12.25 -0.99 -9.83
CA VAL A 130 -11.25 -0.85 -8.77
C VAL A 130 -10.21 0.19 -9.16
N LEU A 131 -9.85 1.05 -8.20
CA LEU A 131 -8.73 1.97 -8.34
C LEU A 131 -7.45 1.33 -7.81
N VAL A 132 -6.48 1.10 -8.69
CA VAL A 132 -5.18 0.55 -8.31
C VAL A 132 -4.17 1.68 -8.20
N VAL A 133 -3.46 1.74 -7.09
CA VAL A 133 -2.38 2.72 -6.84
C VAL A 133 -1.05 1.95 -6.73
N GLY A 134 -0.14 2.20 -7.65
CA GLY A 134 1.12 1.48 -7.81
C GLY A 134 2.36 2.32 -7.52
N ALA A 135 3.38 1.69 -6.94
CA ALA A 135 4.67 2.34 -6.69
C ALA A 135 5.48 2.50 -7.98
N ALA A 136 5.91 3.72 -8.30
CA ALA A 136 6.65 4.04 -9.53
C ALA A 136 8.03 3.36 -9.62
N GLY A 137 8.57 2.86 -8.49
CA GLY A 137 9.84 2.16 -8.43
C GLY A 137 10.95 2.98 -7.78
N ASN A 138 12.03 2.28 -7.41
CA ASN A 138 13.10 2.81 -6.54
C ASN A 138 14.49 2.72 -7.21
N GLN A 139 14.55 2.77 -8.55
CA GLN A 139 15.80 2.68 -9.30
C GLN A 139 16.47 4.05 -9.32
N GLY A 140 15.68 5.10 -9.55
CA GLY A 140 16.19 6.47 -9.54
C GLY A 140 17.34 6.63 -10.53
N TYR A 141 18.35 7.41 -10.17
CA TYR A 141 19.52 7.61 -11.03
C TYR A 141 20.50 6.42 -10.91
N GLU A 142 20.30 5.31 -11.63
CA GLU A 142 21.28 4.20 -11.65
C GLU A 142 22.47 4.52 -12.58
N GLY A 143 23.40 5.35 -12.09
CA GLY A 143 24.69 5.61 -12.74
C GLY A 143 24.73 6.87 -13.62
N GLU A 144 25.90 7.12 -14.24
CA GLU A 144 26.08 8.31 -15.09
C GLU A 144 25.21 8.22 -16.35
N GLY A 145 24.27 9.14 -16.49
CA GLY A 145 23.40 9.27 -17.67
C GLY A 145 22.02 8.61 -17.55
N ASP A 146 21.70 7.95 -16.43
CA ASP A 146 20.33 7.58 -16.09
C ASP A 146 19.62 8.81 -15.51
N ASP A 147 18.43 9.13 -16.00
CA ASP A 147 17.59 10.24 -15.54
C ASP A 147 16.44 9.79 -14.62
N GLY A 148 16.41 8.50 -14.27
CA GLY A 148 15.39 7.87 -13.44
C GLY A 148 14.15 7.45 -14.20
N GLN A 149 14.21 7.31 -15.53
CA GLN A 149 13.05 6.98 -16.36
C GLN A 149 12.73 5.47 -16.45
N ARG A 150 13.15 4.66 -15.49
CA ARG A 150 12.83 3.23 -15.47
C ARG A 150 11.33 3.02 -15.23
N TYR A 151 10.72 2.06 -15.93
CA TYR A 151 9.29 1.77 -15.79
C TYR A 151 9.09 0.61 -14.81
N MET A 152 8.30 0.84 -13.76
CA MET A 152 7.89 -0.21 -12.83
C MET A 152 6.50 -0.72 -13.20
N TYR A 153 6.33 -2.03 -13.34
CA TYR A 153 5.04 -2.65 -13.61
C TYR A 153 4.54 -3.37 -12.36
N PRO A 154 3.28 -3.13 -11.94
CA PRO A 154 2.17 -2.67 -12.77
C PRO A 154 1.93 -1.16 -12.76
N ALA A 155 2.68 -0.37 -11.99
CA ALA A 155 2.46 1.07 -11.86
C ALA A 155 2.48 1.81 -13.20
N SER A 156 3.20 1.31 -14.21
CA SER A 156 3.29 1.94 -15.53
C SER A 156 2.22 1.47 -16.52
N TYR A 157 1.23 0.68 -16.10
CA TYR A 157 0.11 0.31 -16.97
C TYR A 157 -1.01 1.37 -16.92
N PRO A 158 -1.71 1.59 -18.05
CA PRO A 158 -2.97 2.33 -18.03
C PRO A 158 -3.95 1.75 -17.00
N GLY A 159 -4.69 2.63 -16.33
CA GLY A 159 -5.63 2.24 -15.27
C GLY A 159 -5.00 1.99 -13.90
N VAL A 160 -3.67 2.18 -13.75
CA VAL A 160 -2.98 2.14 -12.47
C VAL A 160 -2.37 3.51 -12.19
N ILE A 161 -2.73 4.12 -11.06
CA ILE A 161 -2.12 5.38 -10.61
C ILE A 161 -0.67 5.12 -10.22
N SER A 162 0.27 5.64 -10.99
CA SER A 162 1.71 5.55 -10.69
C SER A 162 2.15 6.66 -9.75
N VAL A 163 2.79 6.29 -8.62
CA VAL A 163 3.16 7.22 -7.56
C VAL A 163 4.67 7.29 -7.33
N ALA A 164 5.23 8.48 -7.55
CA ALA A 164 6.62 8.84 -7.22
C ALA A 164 6.79 9.29 -5.75
N ALA A 165 8.02 9.23 -5.25
CA ALA A 165 8.38 9.65 -3.89
C ALA A 165 9.10 11.00 -3.87
N VAL A 166 8.61 11.90 -3.04
CA VAL A 166 9.23 13.20 -2.73
C VAL A 166 9.65 13.31 -1.27
N ASP A 167 10.59 14.20 -0.97
CA ASP A 167 11.00 14.57 0.39
C ASP A 167 10.04 15.60 1.02
N GLU A 168 10.35 16.08 2.23
CA GLU A 168 9.52 17.05 2.96
C GLU A 168 9.43 18.41 2.24
N GLU A 169 10.41 18.75 1.39
CA GLU A 169 10.39 19.95 0.55
C GLU A 169 9.68 19.75 -0.79
N GLY A 170 9.12 18.57 -1.04
CA GLY A 170 8.45 18.24 -2.29
C GLY A 170 9.40 17.97 -3.46
N ARG A 171 10.69 17.77 -3.19
CA ARG A 171 11.69 17.42 -4.22
C ARG A 171 11.69 15.91 -4.42
N ARG A 172 11.84 15.47 -5.67
CA ARG A 172 11.95 14.04 -6.00
C ARG A 172 13.11 13.42 -5.22
N THR A 173 12.86 12.29 -4.56
CA THR A 173 13.94 11.53 -3.91
C THR A 173 14.86 10.89 -4.96
N ASP A 174 16.16 10.81 -4.69
CA ASP A 174 17.14 10.28 -5.64
C ASP A 174 16.83 8.86 -6.15
N GLY A 175 16.16 8.05 -5.32
CA GLY A 175 15.75 6.70 -5.67
C GLY A 175 14.43 6.62 -6.43
N SER A 176 13.61 7.68 -6.48
CA SER A 176 12.30 7.59 -7.15
C SER A 176 12.46 7.61 -8.66
N ASN A 177 11.81 6.65 -9.33
CA ASN A 177 11.63 6.74 -10.77
C ASN A 177 10.74 7.95 -11.12
N ALA A 178 10.96 8.51 -12.31
CA ALA A 178 10.20 9.61 -12.90
C ALA A 178 10.17 9.44 -14.42
N ASN A 179 9.17 8.71 -14.89
CA ASN A 179 8.88 8.50 -16.29
C ASN A 179 7.51 9.15 -16.63
N ASP A 180 7.08 9.04 -17.88
CA ASP A 180 5.84 9.64 -18.36
C ASP A 180 4.56 8.93 -17.88
N ALA A 181 4.68 7.77 -17.23
CA ALA A 181 3.56 7.09 -16.59
C ALA A 181 3.31 7.56 -15.15
N VAL A 182 4.23 8.32 -14.53
CA VAL A 182 4.03 8.88 -13.18
C VAL A 182 2.95 9.95 -13.20
N GLU A 183 1.88 9.73 -12.43
CA GLU A 183 0.73 10.65 -12.36
C GLU A 183 0.76 11.53 -11.11
N LEU A 184 1.18 10.96 -9.98
CA LEU A 184 1.18 11.63 -8.68
C LEU A 184 2.52 11.44 -7.96
N ALA A 185 2.77 12.32 -6.99
CA ALA A 185 3.86 12.17 -6.05
C ALA A 185 3.38 12.43 -4.63
N ALA A 186 3.95 11.71 -3.67
CA ALA A 186 3.68 11.91 -2.24
C ALA A 186 4.96 11.72 -1.42
N HIS A 187 4.89 12.12 -0.15
CA HIS A 187 6.01 12.02 0.76
C HIS A 187 6.45 10.55 0.92
N GLY A 188 7.72 10.29 0.64
CA GLY A 188 8.30 8.96 0.67
C GLY A 188 9.75 8.93 1.12
N ASP A 189 10.23 9.98 1.78
CA ASP A 189 11.56 10.05 2.39
C ASP A 189 11.44 10.07 3.90
N ASP A 190 12.26 9.28 4.61
CA ASP A 190 12.31 9.24 6.07
C ASP A 190 10.96 9.06 6.81
N VAL A 191 10.01 8.34 6.19
CA VAL A 191 8.64 8.16 6.69
C VAL A 191 8.62 7.24 7.90
N LEU A 192 8.29 7.79 9.08
CA LEU A 192 8.07 7.01 10.31
C LEU A 192 6.76 6.23 10.22
N SER A 193 6.77 4.94 10.56
CA SER A 193 5.56 4.12 10.63
C SER A 193 5.70 2.93 11.58
N THR A 194 4.61 2.20 11.78
CA THR A 194 4.57 0.96 12.57
C THR A 194 5.47 -0.12 11.97
N PHE A 195 6.16 -0.86 12.82
CA PHE A 195 7.13 -1.86 12.44
C PHE A 195 7.04 -3.08 13.36
N VAL A 196 7.35 -4.24 12.81
CA VAL A 196 7.54 -5.52 13.52
C VAL A 196 8.96 -6.00 13.23
N SER A 197 9.80 -6.11 14.25
CA SER A 197 11.16 -6.58 14.08
C SER A 197 11.18 -8.02 13.55
N PRO A 198 12.29 -8.48 12.97
CA PRO A 198 12.48 -9.90 12.66
C PRO A 198 12.24 -10.86 13.83
N GLN A 199 12.39 -10.37 15.06
CA GLN A 199 12.16 -11.10 16.30
C GLN A 199 10.70 -11.03 16.78
N GLY A 200 9.82 -10.35 16.03
CA GLY A 200 8.41 -10.16 16.35
C GLY A 200 8.12 -8.99 17.28
N GLU A 201 9.11 -8.13 17.56
CA GLU A 201 8.93 -7.00 18.47
C GLU A 201 8.22 -5.85 17.77
N LEU A 202 7.17 -5.33 18.41
CA LEU A 202 6.42 -4.19 17.90
C LEU A 202 7.19 -2.90 18.15
N GLY A 203 7.18 -1.98 17.18
CA GLY A 203 7.82 -0.69 17.31
C GLY A 203 7.55 0.24 16.14
N TYR A 204 8.48 1.16 15.92
CA TYR A 204 8.43 2.11 14.82
C TYR A 204 9.75 2.09 14.05
N ALA A 205 9.67 2.24 12.73
CA ALA A 205 10.82 2.35 11.85
C ALA A 205 10.57 3.40 10.78
N ARG A 206 11.65 3.94 10.24
CA ARG A 206 11.59 4.88 9.11
C ARG A 206 11.81 4.13 7.80
N MET A 207 11.03 4.47 6.78
CA MET A 207 11.17 3.93 5.43
C MET A 207 11.41 5.04 4.41
N LYS A 208 12.12 4.68 3.34
CA LYS A 208 12.28 5.51 2.15
C LYS A 208 11.85 4.72 0.93
N GLY A 209 11.12 5.37 0.01
CA GLY A 209 10.79 4.84 -1.31
C GLY A 209 9.35 5.10 -1.73
N THR A 210 9.10 4.84 -3.01
CA THR A 210 7.78 4.98 -3.67
C THR A 210 6.68 4.15 -3.01
N SER A 211 7.01 3.04 -2.35
CA SER A 211 6.04 2.27 -1.55
C SER A 211 5.34 3.11 -0.48
N ALA A 212 6.08 3.98 0.23
CA ALA A 212 5.52 4.85 1.28
C ALA A 212 4.57 5.90 0.68
N ALA A 213 5.02 6.54 -0.39
CA ALA A 213 4.25 7.53 -1.15
C ALA A 213 2.93 6.91 -1.69
N THR A 214 3.02 5.69 -2.23
CA THR A 214 1.85 4.93 -2.72
C THR A 214 0.83 4.69 -1.62
N ALA A 215 1.28 4.38 -0.40
CA ALA A 215 0.38 4.18 0.74
C ALA A 215 -0.36 5.47 1.13
N TYR A 216 0.31 6.63 1.11
CA TYR A 216 -0.35 7.92 1.33
C TYR A 216 -1.41 8.21 0.26
N VAL A 217 -1.08 8.02 -1.03
CA VAL A 217 -2.02 8.27 -2.13
C VAL A 217 -3.21 7.31 -2.07
N GLY A 218 -2.98 6.02 -1.86
CA GLY A 218 -4.06 5.04 -1.73
C GLY A 218 -4.98 5.33 -0.54
N ALA A 219 -4.42 5.75 0.60
CA ALA A 219 -5.22 6.16 1.74
C ALA A 219 -6.02 7.44 1.47
N ALA A 220 -5.42 8.43 0.81
CA ALA A 220 -6.13 9.65 0.42
C ALA A 220 -7.27 9.36 -0.57
N ALA A 221 -7.06 8.46 -1.54
CA ALA A 221 -8.09 8.02 -2.47
C ALA A 221 -9.25 7.33 -1.76
N ALA A 222 -8.96 6.40 -0.84
CA ALA A 222 -9.99 5.75 -0.02
C ALA A 222 -10.77 6.77 0.82
N LEU A 223 -10.08 7.73 1.44
CA LEU A 223 -10.72 8.80 2.22
C LEU A 223 -11.64 9.64 1.34
N LEU A 224 -11.19 10.07 0.16
CA LEU A 224 -11.98 10.84 -0.78
C LEU A 224 -13.23 10.07 -1.22
N TRP A 225 -13.06 8.79 -1.59
CA TRP A 225 -14.17 7.95 -2.02
C TRP A 225 -15.21 7.74 -0.93
N SER A 226 -14.79 7.70 0.34
CA SER A 226 -15.74 7.62 1.48
C SER A 226 -16.68 8.83 1.59
N TYR A 227 -16.24 10.01 1.12
CA TYR A 227 -17.09 11.21 1.04
C TYR A 227 -17.92 11.29 -0.25
N HIS A 228 -17.54 10.52 -1.27
CA HIS A 228 -18.18 10.49 -2.57
C HIS A 228 -18.48 9.04 -3.01
N PRO A 229 -19.32 8.29 -2.27
CA PRO A 229 -19.51 6.85 -2.50
C PRO A 229 -20.21 6.50 -3.82
N THR A 230 -20.75 7.50 -4.53
CA THR A 230 -21.33 7.34 -5.87
C THR A 230 -20.31 7.56 -6.99
N CYS A 231 -19.08 7.98 -6.66
CA CYS A 231 -18.01 8.09 -7.64
C CYS A 231 -17.51 6.71 -8.07
N THR A 232 -16.89 6.67 -9.25
CA THR A 232 -16.21 5.49 -9.77
C THR A 232 -14.70 5.73 -9.74
N ASN A 233 -13.91 4.70 -10.05
CA ASN A 233 -12.45 4.79 -10.24
C ASN A 233 -11.99 5.76 -11.34
N VAL A 234 -12.89 6.38 -12.10
CA VAL A 234 -12.59 7.35 -13.17
C VAL A 234 -12.52 8.80 -12.65
N GLN A 235 -13.23 9.11 -11.56
CA GLN A 235 -13.43 10.49 -11.05
C GLN A 235 -12.46 10.82 -9.92
#